data_AF-A0A936XYR9-F1
#
_entry.id   AF-A0A936XYR9-F1
#
_cell.length_a   1.000
_cell.length_b   1.000
_cell.length_c   1.000
_cell.angle_alpha   90.00
_cell.angle_beta   90.00
_cell.angle_gamma   90.00
#
_symmetry.space_group_name_H-M   'P 1'
#
loop_
_entity.id
_entity.type
_entity.pdbx_description
1 polymer ?
#
loop_
_entity_poly.entity_id
_entity_poly.type
_entity_poly.pdbx_seq_one_letter_code
_entity_poly.pdbx_strand_id
1 'polypeptide(L)' 'MARYKLSNDGQSIISDTTHYFRGLGRFRDVVVSADGMKIYVACDSSGSTSGPTGGVTTTPANPGSIQPALPAG' A
#
# COMPACT_ATOMS: atom_id res chain seq x y z
N MET A 1 0.94 -2.04 -2.66
CA MET A 1 0.62 -2.83 -1.46
C MET A 1 -0.60 -3.70 -1.76
N ALA A 2 -0.57 -4.96 -1.35
CA ALA A 2 -1.62 -5.94 -1.66
C ALA A 2 -2.23 -6.49 -0.36
N ARG A 3 -3.52 -6.82 -0.42
CA ARG A 3 -4.23 -7.53 0.65
C ARG A 3 -4.56 -8.94 0.19
N TYR A 4 -4.24 -9.91 1.05
CA TYR A 4 -4.61 -11.31 0.90
C TYR A 4 -5.52 -11.72 2.05
N LYS A 5 -6.57 -12.47 1.75
CA LYS A 5 -7.35 -13.18 2.77
C LYS A 5 -6.69 -14.53 3.01
N LEU A 6 -6.45 -14.84 4.27
CA LEU A 6 -5.95 -16.15 4.69
C LEU A 6 -7.12 -17.08 5.07
N SER A 7 -6.89 -18.38 5.01
CA SER A 7 -7.70 -19.39 5.70
C SER A 7 -7.74 -19.10 7.20
N ASN A 8 -8.74 -19.63 7.90
CA ASN A 8 -8.96 -19.32 9.31
C ASN A 8 -7.81 -19.80 10.21
N ASP A 9 -7.07 -20.81 9.78
CA ASP A 9 -5.85 -21.32 10.43
C ASP A 9 -4.58 -20.54 10.06
N GLY A 10 -4.66 -19.57 9.14
CA GLY A 10 -3.53 -18.77 8.68
C GLY A 10 -2.59 -19.47 7.70
N GLN A 11 -2.91 -20.71 7.27
CA GLN A 11 -1.96 -21.56 6.55
C GLN A 11 -2.04 -21.44 5.03
N SER A 12 -3.06 -20.78 4.48
CA SER A 12 -3.27 -20.69 3.03
C SER A 12 -3.86 -19.35 2.63
N ILE A 13 -3.47 -18.86 1.44
CA ILE A 13 -4.12 -17.71 0.80
C ILE A 13 -5.37 -18.22 0.09
N ILE A 14 -6.52 -17.61 0.39
CA ILE A 14 -7.84 -18.00 -0.13
C ILE A 14 -8.52 -16.89 -0.93
N SER A 15 -7.77 -15.86 -1.34
CA SER A 15 -8.27 -14.78 -2.21
C SER A 15 -7.31 -14.46 -3.33
N ASP A 16 -7.83 -13.80 -4.36
CA ASP A 16 -7.01 -13.10 -5.33
C ASP A 16 -6.24 -11.93 -4.69
N THR A 17 -5.26 -11.40 -5.44
CA THR A 17 -4.50 -10.22 -5.04
C THR A 17 -5.37 -8.98 -5.14
N THR A 18 -5.74 -8.38 -4.00
CA THR A 18 -6.46 -7.10 -3.97
C THR A 18 -5.47 -5.93 -3.83
N HIS A 19 -5.39 -5.05 -4.82
CA HIS A 19 -4.61 -3.82 -4.74
C HIS A 19 -5.38 -2.75 -3.96
N TYR A 20 -5.02 -2.57 -2.70
CA TYR A 20 -5.83 -1.77 -1.77
C TYR A 20 -5.60 -0.26 -1.90
N PHE A 21 -4.39 0.16 -2.29
CA PHE A 21 -4.00 1.57 -2.41
C PHE A 21 -3.36 1.85 -3.76
N ARG A 22 -3.64 3.01 -4.34
CA ARG A 22 -2.98 3.52 -5.55
C ARG A 22 -2.54 4.97 -5.36
N GLY A 23 -1.51 5.39 -6.09
CA GLY A 23 -1.14 6.80 -6.22
C GLY A 23 -0.41 7.45 -5.04
N LEU A 24 -0.18 6.77 -3.93
CA LEU A 24 0.47 7.37 -2.75
C LEU A 24 2.00 7.30 -2.75
N GLY A 25 2.61 6.67 -3.76
CA GLY A 25 4.06 6.53 -3.91
C GLY A 25 4.57 5.11 -3.66
N ARG A 26 5.80 5.01 -3.16
CA ARG A 26 6.48 3.73 -2.89
C ARG A 26 6.26 3.32 -1.44
N PHE A 27 5.26 2.46 -1.24
CA PHE A 27 4.90 1.95 0.09
C PHE A 27 6.05 1.15 0.72
N ARG A 28 6.43 1.51 1.94
CA ARG A 28 7.45 0.85 2.77
C ARG A 28 6.84 -0.02 3.85
N ASP A 29 5.84 0.51 4.55
CA ASP A 29 5.22 -0.16 5.69
C ASP A 29 3.75 0.26 5.85
N VAL A 30 2.99 -0.51 6.64
CA VAL A 30 1.58 -0.25 6.95
C VAL A 30 1.25 -0.61 8.39
N VAL A 31 0.41 0.22 9.01
CA VAL A 31 -0.18 -0.05 10.31
C VAL A 31 -1.68 0.24 10.27
N VAL A 32 -2.43 -0.48 11.11
CA VAL A 32 -3.86 -0.29 11.29
C VAL A 32 -4.10 0.33 12.66
N SER A 33 -4.99 1.31 12.76
CA SER A 33 -5.39 1.87 14.04
C SER A 33 -6.03 0.81 14.93
N ALA A 34 -6.01 1.04 16.24
CA ALA A 34 -6.54 0.07 17.22
C ALA A 34 -8.02 -0.27 17.02
N ASP A 35 -8.81 0.67 16.48
CA ASP A 35 -10.23 0.50 16.13
C ASP A 35 -10.45 -0.23 14.79
N GLY A 36 -9.38 -0.50 14.02
CA GLY A 36 -9.47 -1.13 12.71
C GLY A 36 -9.95 -0.22 11.57
N MET A 37 -10.31 1.04 11.85
CA MET A 37 -10.96 1.91 10.87
C MET A 37 -9.99 2.73 10.01
N LYS A 38 -8.74 2.91 10.43
CA LYS A 38 -7.74 3.69 9.69
C LYS A 38 -6.53 2.83 9.37
N ILE A 39 -6.07 2.96 8.14
CA ILE A 39 -4.80 2.38 7.70
C ILE A 39 -3.84 3.54 7.46
N TYR A 40 -2.63 3.44 8.01
CA TYR A 40 -1.55 4.39 7.78
C TYR A 40 -0.42 3.71 7.04
N VAL A 41 0.19 4.42 6.09
CA VAL A 41 1.29 3.92 5.28
C VAL A 41 2.50 4.83 5.42
N ALA A 42 3.69 4.21 5.43
CA ALA A 42 4.95 4.91 5.26
C ALA A 42 5.40 4.80 3.81
N CYS A 43 5.91 5.89 3.24
CA CYS A 43 6.42 5.95 1.88
C CYS A 43 7.92 6.26 1.85
N ASP A 44 8.67 5.58 0.97
CA ASP A 44 10.08 5.87 0.76
C ASP A 44 10.28 7.33 0.31
N SER A 45 11.41 7.93 0.71
CA SER A 45 11.81 9.29 0.32
C SER A 45 12.31 9.41 -1.12
N SER A 46 12.71 8.30 -1.74
CA SER A 46 13.22 8.27 -3.11
C SER A 46 13.09 6.87 -3.74
N GLY A 47 13.52 6.74 -4.99
CA GLY A 47 13.67 5.48 -5.69
C GLY A 47 12.62 5.27 -6.80
N SER A 48 12.95 4.37 -7.74
CA SER A 48 12.14 4.15 -8.93
C SER A 48 10.82 3.45 -8.62
N THR A 49 9.74 3.93 -9.22
CA THR A 49 8.44 3.27 -9.27
C THR A 49 7.86 3.35 -10.66
N SER A 50 7.00 2.39 -11.00
CA SER A 50 6.06 2.59 -12.10
C SER A 50 5.14 3.74 -11.71
N GLY A 51 5.10 4.76 -12.57
CA GLY A 51 4.12 5.82 -12.53
C GLY A 51 2.75 5.30 -12.98
N PRO A 52 1.68 6.06 -12.70
CA PRO A 52 0.31 5.64 -13.00
C PRO A 52 0.04 5.42 -14.51
N THR A 53 0.89 5.96 -15.39
CA THR A 53 0.79 5.84 -16.86
C THR A 53 1.81 4.87 -17.47
N GLY A 54 2.49 4.05 -16.65
CA GLY A 54 3.45 3.04 -17.13
C GLY A 54 4.88 3.54 -17.36
N GLY A 55 5.15 4.85 -17.21
CA GLY A 55 6.51 5.39 -17.19
C GLY A 55 7.24 5.15 -15.87
N VAL A 56 8.57 5.15 -15.86
CA VAL A 56 9.35 5.09 -14.61
C VAL A 56 9.56 6.50 -14.07
N THR A 57 9.31 6.72 -12.79
CA THR A 57 9.71 7.95 -12.07
C THR A 57 10.60 7.60 -10.88
N THR A 58 11.62 8.42 -10.63
CA THR A 58 12.52 8.33 -9.46
C THR A 58 12.05 9.20 -8.29
N THR A 59 11.05 10.05 -8.51
CA THR A 59 10.42 10.91 -7.50
C THR A 59 9.05 10.32 -7.15
N PRO A 60 8.88 9.69 -5.97
CA PRO A 60 7.59 9.17 -5.52
C PRO A 60 6.58 10.30 -5.28
N ALA A 61 5.28 10.00 -5.37
CA ALA A 61 4.20 10.99 -5.20
C ALA A 61 4.20 11.66 -3.81
N ASN A 62 4.56 10.94 -2.74
CA ASN A 62 4.63 11.46 -1.38
C ASN A 62 5.93 11.01 -0.69
N PRO A 63 7.08 11.61 -1.02
CA PRO A 63 8.38 11.13 -0.58
C PRO A 63 8.54 11.29 0.95
N GLY A 64 8.89 10.19 1.64
CA GLY A 64 9.28 10.22 3.06
C GLY A 64 8.14 10.50 4.03
N SER A 65 6.90 10.21 3.62
CA SER A 65 5.69 10.56 4.36
C SER A 65 5.14 9.39 5.18
N ILE A 66 4.44 9.72 6.27
CA ILE A 66 3.48 8.85 6.95
C ILE A 66 2.10 9.47 6.76
N GLN A 67 1.15 8.72 6.21
CA GLN A 67 -0.16 9.27 5.86
C GLN A 67 -1.28 8.22 5.94
N PRO A 68 -2.54 8.64 6.15
CA PRO A 68 -3.68 7.76 6.01
C PRO A 68 -3.81 7.26 4.57
N ALA A 69 -4.13 5.98 4.41
CA ALA A 69 -4.33 5.35 3.13
C ALA A 69 -5.83 5.05 2.94
N LEU A 70 -6.44 5.70 1.94
CA LEU A 70 -7.84 5.47 1.59
C LEU A 70 -7.94 4.28 0.64
N PRO A 71 -8.93 3.39 0.80
CA PRO A 71 -9.17 2.31 -0.15
C PRO A 71 -9.31 2.86 -1.57
N ALA A 72 -8.64 2.24 -2.53
CA ALA A 72 -8.95 2.46 -3.94
C ALA A 72 -10.38 1.97 -4.17
N GLY A 73 -11.27 2.87 -4.60
CA GLY A 73 -12.65 2.54 -4.95
C GLY A 73 -12.76 1.53 -6.08
#